data_AF-A0A0Q8AXY7-F1
#
_entry.id   AF-A0A0Q8AXY7-F1
#
_cell.length_a   1.000
_cell.length_b   1.000
_cell.length_c   1.000
_cell.angle_alpha   90.00
_cell.angle_beta   90.00
_cell.angle_gamma   90.00
#
_symmetry.space_group_name_H-M   'P 1'
#
loop_
_entity.id
_entity.type
_entity.pdbx_description
1 polymer ?
#
loop_
_entity_poly.entity_id
_entity_poly.type
_entity_poly.pdbx_seq_one_letter_code
_entity_poly.pdbx_strand_id
1 'polypeptide(L)'
;MTDTTASDSSSDAVLGTGDPALQPLRDGDTSIEPDPTRDPAQAEWDRTAARDEGVADDFAGPTATGDDPAHIPSDDDEIPAEDLPRRSEQPETQGVDPTLAGLGEEGQGDLSPEDL
;
A
#
# COMPACT_ATOMS: atom_id res chain seq x y z
N MET A 1 53.76 -5.81 -1.77
CA MET A 1 52.85 -5.76 -0.60
C MET A 1 52.21 -4.39 -0.60
N THR A 2 50.87 -4.37 -0.51
CA THR A 2 49.93 -3.27 -0.17
C THR A 2 49.91 -2.05 -1.12
N ASP A 3 48.78 -1.51 -1.58
CA ASP A 3 47.37 -1.87 -1.46
C ASP A 3 46.61 -1.06 -2.53
N THR A 4 45.55 -1.63 -3.10
CA THR A 4 44.67 -0.96 -4.06
C THR A 4 43.59 -0.22 -3.28
N THR A 5 43.65 1.10 -3.21
CA THR A 5 42.48 1.89 -2.80
C THR A 5 41.67 2.26 -4.05
N ALA A 6 40.63 1.49 -4.31
CA ALA A 6 39.53 1.92 -5.16
C ALA A 6 38.77 3.03 -4.42
N SER A 7 38.90 4.28 -4.86
CA SER A 7 37.91 5.31 -4.57
C SER A 7 36.90 5.29 -5.70
N ASP A 8 35.83 4.51 -5.51
CA ASP A 8 34.59 4.71 -6.26
C ASP A 8 33.86 5.88 -5.61
N SER A 9 34.02 7.06 -6.22
CA SER A 9 33.09 8.17 -6.05
C SER A 9 32.42 8.37 -7.39
N SER A 10 31.49 7.49 -7.73
CA SER A 10 30.46 7.77 -8.73
C SER A 10 29.48 8.78 -8.14
N SER A 11 29.92 10.04 -8.06
CA SER A 11 29.02 11.17 -7.91
C SER A 11 28.33 11.35 -9.26
N ASP A 12 27.15 10.76 -9.41
CA ASP A 12 26.22 11.10 -10.49
C ASP A 12 25.66 12.51 -10.23
N ALA A 13 26.51 13.49 -10.47
CA ALA A 13 26.11 14.89 -10.57
C ALA A 13 26.18 15.24 -12.06
N VAL A 14 25.11 14.94 -12.81
CA VAL A 14 24.85 15.51 -14.13
C VAL A 14 24.54 17.00 -14.01
N LEU A 15 25.54 17.77 -13.57
CA LEU A 15 25.59 19.22 -13.67
C LEU A 15 26.48 19.56 -14.87
N GLY A 16 25.90 19.80 -16.06
CA GLY A 16 26.69 20.39 -17.13
C GLY A 16 26.12 20.38 -18.54
N THR A 17 25.68 21.56 -18.99
CA THR A 17 25.59 22.01 -20.39
C THR A 17 24.37 21.53 -21.18
N GLY A 18 23.17 21.99 -20.78
CA GLY A 18 22.00 21.97 -21.64
C GLY A 18 22.14 22.97 -22.78
N ASP A 19 21.74 22.57 -23.99
CA ASP A 19 21.47 23.49 -25.11
C ASP A 19 20.62 24.67 -24.59
N PRO A 20 21.00 25.94 -24.81
CA PRO A 20 20.16 27.07 -24.41
C PRO A 20 18.76 27.04 -25.06
N ALA A 21 18.58 26.28 -26.14
CA ALA A 21 17.27 26.00 -26.73
C ALA A 21 16.43 24.96 -25.96
N LEU A 22 17.05 24.17 -25.08
CA LEU A 22 16.41 23.13 -24.26
C LEU A 22 16.53 23.49 -22.77
N GLN A 23 15.98 24.64 -22.40
CA GLN A 23 15.76 24.96 -21.00
C GLN A 23 14.50 24.24 -20.51
N PRO A 24 14.50 23.68 -19.29
CA PRO A 24 13.26 23.24 -18.65
C PRO A 24 12.26 24.40 -18.62
N LEU A 25 10.99 24.09 -18.92
CA LEU A 25 9.91 25.07 -18.80
C LEU A 25 9.86 25.57 -17.35
N ARG A 26 9.86 26.89 -17.20
CA ARG A 26 9.73 27.59 -15.93
C ARG A 26 8.28 27.98 -15.71
N ASP A 27 7.93 28.27 -14.46
CA ASP A 27 6.55 28.61 -14.06
C ASP A 27 5.96 29.79 -14.86
N GLY A 28 6.81 30.75 -15.28
CA GLY A 28 6.42 31.92 -16.07
C GLY A 28 6.32 31.70 -17.60
N ASP A 29 6.61 30.50 -18.09
CA ASP A 29 6.54 30.17 -19.52
C ASP A 29 5.11 29.81 -19.97
N THR A 30 4.16 29.78 -19.04
CA THR A 30 2.73 29.59 -19.31
C THR A 30 1.93 30.84 -18.93
N SER A 31 0.79 31.08 -19.60
CA SER A 31 -0.12 32.18 -19.24
C SER A 31 -1.14 31.78 -18.17
N ILE A 32 -1.03 30.58 -17.60
CA ILE A 32 -1.92 30.07 -16.57
C ILE A 32 -1.21 30.28 -15.24
N GLU A 33 -1.83 31.08 -14.36
CA GLU A 33 -1.39 31.16 -12.98
C GLU A 33 -1.87 29.91 -12.23
N PRO A 34 -0.98 29.15 -11.56
CA PRO A 34 -1.40 28.00 -10.77
C PRO A 34 -2.23 28.48 -9.58
N ASP A 35 -3.47 28.01 -9.50
CA ASP A 35 -4.35 28.25 -8.35
C ASP A 35 -4.38 26.99 -7.48
N PRO A 36 -3.66 26.97 -6.34
CA PRO A 36 -3.60 25.78 -5.49
C PRO A 36 -4.96 25.40 -4.92
N THR A 37 -5.90 26.34 -4.83
CA THR A 37 -7.26 26.07 -4.32
C THR A 37 -8.13 25.33 -5.33
N ARG A 38 -7.68 25.24 -6.59
CA ARG A 38 -8.39 24.57 -7.70
C ARG A 38 -7.65 23.35 -8.22
N ASP A 39 -6.50 23.02 -7.66
CA ASP A 39 -5.74 21.82 -8.00
C ASP A 39 -6.32 20.62 -7.20
N PRO A 40 -6.87 19.59 -7.87
CA PRO A 40 -7.37 18.41 -7.20
C PRO A 40 -6.29 17.66 -6.41
N ALA A 41 -5.03 17.67 -6.86
CA ALA A 41 -3.93 17.05 -6.15
C ALA A 41 -3.63 17.82 -4.85
N GLN A 42 -3.60 19.16 -4.91
CA GLN A 42 -3.42 20.00 -3.72
C GLN A 42 -4.57 19.81 -2.72
N ALA A 43 -5.81 19.72 -3.20
CA ALA A 43 -6.99 19.50 -2.34
C ALA A 43 -6.95 18.15 -1.60
N GLU A 44 -6.41 17.10 -2.22
CA GLU A 44 -6.20 15.81 -1.55
C GLU A 44 -5.07 15.89 -0.52
N TRP A 45 -3.96 16.52 -0.87
CA TRP A 45 -2.83 16.72 0.05
C TRP A 45 -3.22 17.51 1.29
N ASP A 46 -3.94 18.62 1.11
CA ASP A 46 -4.42 19.44 2.23
C ASP A 46 -5.34 18.63 3.15
N ARG A 47 -6.19 17.75 2.60
CA ARG A 47 -7.05 16.84 3.38
C ARG A 47 -6.20 15.86 4.19
N THR A 48 -5.18 15.24 3.59
CA THR A 48 -4.32 14.29 4.30
C THR A 48 -3.45 14.97 5.36
N ALA A 49 -2.92 16.15 5.08
CA ALA A 49 -2.11 16.92 6.02
C ALA A 49 -2.95 17.36 7.23
N ALA A 50 -4.19 17.82 6.99
CA ALA A 50 -5.13 18.14 8.06
C ALA A 50 -5.45 16.92 8.93
N ARG A 51 -5.64 15.74 8.32
CA ARG A 51 -5.85 14.48 9.06
C ARG A 51 -4.64 14.13 9.95
N ASP A 52 -3.43 14.28 9.44
CA ASP A 52 -2.20 14.02 10.21
C ASP A 52 -2.02 15.02 11.36
N GLU A 53 -2.49 16.26 11.19
CA GLU A 53 -2.54 17.28 12.24
C GLU A 53 -3.70 17.07 13.24
N GLY A 54 -4.48 15.99 13.07
CA GLY A 54 -5.56 15.60 13.97
C GLY A 54 -6.87 16.34 13.72
N VAL A 55 -7.03 17.01 12.57
CA VAL A 55 -8.32 17.54 12.13
C VAL A 55 -9.22 16.35 11.78
N ALA A 56 -10.30 16.21 12.54
CA ALA A 56 -11.27 15.14 12.33
C ALA A 56 -11.95 15.32 10.96
N ASP A 57 -11.91 14.28 10.15
CA ASP A 57 -12.71 14.21 8.93
C ASP A 57 -14.12 13.78 9.32
N ASP A 58 -15.16 14.51 8.88
CA ASP A 58 -16.57 14.15 9.15
C ASP A 58 -16.94 12.77 8.52
N PHE A 59 -16.07 12.22 7.69
CA PHE A 59 -16.18 10.90 7.06
C PHE A 59 -15.40 9.79 7.77
N ALA A 60 -14.78 10.07 8.91
CA ALA A 60 -14.19 9.04 9.78
C ALA A 60 -15.29 8.25 10.50
N GLY A 61 -16.13 7.55 9.74
CA GLY A 61 -16.79 6.36 10.25
C GLY A 61 -15.72 5.39 10.78
N PRO A 62 -16.03 4.51 11.74
CA PRO A 62 -15.03 3.62 12.31
C PRO A 62 -14.40 2.78 11.20
N THR A 63 -13.20 3.14 10.74
CA THR A 63 -12.34 2.28 9.90
C THR A 63 -11.71 1.17 10.73
N ALA A 64 -12.16 1.02 11.96
CA ALA A 64 -11.73 -0.01 12.84
C ALA A 64 -12.53 -1.27 12.46
N THR A 65 -11.83 -2.30 12.00
CA THR A 65 -12.20 -3.66 12.41
C THR A 65 -12.21 -3.78 13.96
N GLY A 66 -11.87 -2.71 14.69
CA GLY A 66 -12.50 -2.38 15.96
C GLY A 66 -11.80 -2.96 17.17
N ASP A 67 -11.07 -4.06 16.98
CA ASP A 67 -10.41 -4.73 18.08
C ASP A 67 -9.11 -4.03 18.46
N ASP A 68 -8.98 -3.84 19.76
CA ASP A 68 -7.70 -3.56 20.41
C ASP A 68 -6.69 -4.64 19.97
N PRO A 69 -5.49 -4.30 19.49
CA PRO A 69 -4.46 -5.30 19.20
C PRO A 69 -4.09 -6.18 20.40
N ALA A 70 -4.36 -5.71 21.62
CA ALA A 70 -4.20 -6.49 22.86
C ALA A 70 -5.47 -7.26 23.26
N HIS A 71 -6.53 -7.22 22.44
CA HIS A 71 -7.75 -7.99 22.66
C HIS A 71 -7.42 -9.49 22.65
N ILE A 72 -7.80 -10.16 23.72
CA ILE A 72 -7.72 -11.62 23.84
C ILE A 72 -9.14 -12.14 23.61
N PRO A 73 -9.37 -12.96 22.56
CA PRO A 73 -10.67 -13.56 22.31
C PRO A 73 -11.17 -14.33 23.54
N SER A 74 -12.46 -14.19 23.78
CA SER A 74 -13.23 -14.93 24.78
C SER A 74 -13.91 -16.14 24.15
N ASP A 75 -14.34 -17.09 24.99
CA ASP A 75 -15.12 -18.25 24.53
C ASP A 75 -16.47 -17.84 23.90
N ASP A 76 -16.98 -16.66 24.24
CA ASP A 76 -18.22 -16.10 23.67
C ASP A 76 -18.02 -15.53 22.25
N ASP A 77 -16.77 -15.38 21.79
CA ASP A 77 -16.44 -15.00 20.40
C ASP A 77 -16.45 -16.21 19.45
N GLU A 78 -16.52 -17.44 19.99
CA GLU A 78 -16.61 -18.66 19.21
C GLU A 78 -18.06 -18.90 18.74
N ILE A 79 -18.21 -19.21 17.45
CA ILE A 79 -19.52 -19.55 16.88
C ILE A 79 -19.95 -20.94 17.40
N PRO A 80 -21.17 -21.10 17.96
CA PRO A 80 -21.67 -22.39 18.40
C PRO A 80 -21.61 -23.44 17.30
N ALA A 81 -21.28 -24.68 17.66
CA ALA A 81 -21.13 -25.77 16.71
C ALA A 81 -22.43 -26.05 15.92
N GLU A 82 -23.59 -25.74 16.51
CA GLU A 82 -24.90 -25.89 15.88
C GLU A 82 -25.14 -24.87 14.76
N ASP A 83 -24.47 -23.72 14.81
CA ASP A 83 -24.58 -22.65 13.82
C ASP A 83 -23.61 -22.83 12.65
N LEU A 84 -22.64 -23.74 12.76
CA LEU A 84 -21.74 -24.08 11.67
C LEU A 84 -22.45 -24.96 10.62
N PRO A 85 -22.22 -24.74 9.31
CA PRO A 85 -22.72 -25.63 8.27
C PRO A 85 -22.17 -27.04 8.48
N ARG A 86 -22.90 -28.06 8.00
CA ARG A 86 -22.45 -29.44 8.16
C ARG A 86 -21.12 -29.61 7.46
N ARG A 87 -20.26 -30.51 7.95
CA ARG A 87 -18.94 -30.79 7.33
C ARG A 87 -19.02 -31.11 5.83
N SER A 88 -20.12 -31.67 5.34
CA SER A 88 -20.34 -31.96 3.92
C SER A 88 -20.67 -30.73 3.07
N GLU A 89 -21.01 -29.60 3.70
CA GLU A 89 -21.34 -28.32 3.09
C GLU A 89 -20.20 -27.31 3.26
N GLN A 90 -19.20 -27.65 4.07
CA GLN A 90 -17.98 -26.88 4.26
C GLN A 90 -16.94 -27.27 3.19
N PRO A 91 -16.04 -26.34 2.81
CA PRO A 91 -14.90 -26.68 1.98
C PRO A 91 -14.08 -27.81 2.61
N GLU A 92 -13.60 -28.74 1.79
CA GLU A 92 -12.85 -29.91 2.23
C GLU A 92 -11.51 -29.55 2.90
N THR A 93 -11.06 -28.29 2.73
CA THR A 93 -9.81 -27.75 3.26
C THR A 93 -9.98 -27.00 4.58
N GLN A 94 -11.21 -26.76 5.06
CA GLN A 94 -11.41 -25.99 6.28
C GLN A 94 -11.02 -26.80 7.53
N GLY A 95 -10.13 -26.23 8.36
CA GLY A 95 -9.59 -26.89 9.55
C GLY A 95 -8.45 -27.90 9.27
N VAL A 96 -8.03 -28.03 8.01
CA VAL A 96 -6.82 -28.76 7.62
C VAL A 96 -5.62 -27.81 7.73
N ASP A 97 -4.45 -28.35 8.12
CA ASP A 97 -3.21 -27.59 8.06
C ASP A 97 -3.03 -27.03 6.63
N PRO A 98 -2.84 -25.71 6.45
CA PRO A 98 -2.73 -25.11 5.12
C PRO A 98 -1.58 -25.69 4.29
N THR A 99 -0.56 -26.28 4.93
CA THR A 99 0.54 -26.97 4.25
C THR A 99 0.19 -28.39 3.78
N LEU A 100 -0.87 -28.98 4.34
CA LEU A 100 -1.40 -30.29 3.98
C LEU A 100 -2.66 -30.21 3.11
N ALA A 101 -3.32 -29.06 3.09
CA ALA A 101 -4.44 -28.80 2.21
C ALA A 101 -3.95 -28.91 0.75
N GLY A 102 -4.41 -29.94 0.04
CA GLY A 102 -4.10 -30.11 -1.37
C GLY A 102 -4.66 -28.92 -2.14
N LEU A 103 -3.79 -28.09 -2.71
CA LEU A 103 -4.13 -27.26 -3.86
C LEU A 103 -4.71 -28.24 -4.89
N GLY A 104 -5.98 -28.10 -5.26
CA GLY A 104 -6.63 -29.00 -6.22
C GLY A 104 -5.80 -29.12 -7.51
N GLU A 105 -6.17 -30.04 -8.41
CA GLU A 105 -5.39 -30.34 -9.62
C GLU A 105 -5.07 -29.10 -10.50
N GLU A 106 -5.82 -28.02 -10.32
CA GLU A 106 -5.71 -26.75 -11.04
C GLU A 106 -4.96 -25.65 -10.27
N GLY A 107 -4.53 -25.89 -9.02
CA GLY A 107 -3.78 -24.91 -8.23
C GLY A 107 -4.51 -23.58 -8.15
N GLN A 108 -5.70 -23.55 -7.54
CA GLN A 108 -6.57 -22.36 -7.48
C GLN A 108 -6.07 -21.26 -6.52
N GLY A 109 -4.76 -21.01 -6.49
CA GLY A 109 -4.19 -19.73 -6.09
C GLY A 109 -4.08 -18.88 -7.34
N ASP A 110 -4.90 -17.84 -7.44
CA ASP A 110 -4.91 -16.84 -8.52
C ASP A 110 -3.65 -15.96 -8.50
N LEU A 111 -2.48 -16.60 -8.57
CA LEU A 111 -1.19 -15.96 -8.76
C LEU A 111 -0.53 -16.66 -9.94
N SER A 112 -0.89 -16.19 -11.12
CA SER A 112 -0.16 -16.54 -12.32
C SER A 112 1.24 -15.87 -12.29
N PRO A 113 2.26 -16.46 -12.93
CA PRO A 113 3.61 -15.87 -12.96
C PRO A 113 3.67 -14.48 -13.59
N GLU A 114 2.65 -14.13 -14.38
CA GLU A 114 2.45 -12.79 -14.94
C GLU A 114 1.91 -11.74 -13.94
N ASP A 115 1.57 -12.15 -12.70
CA ASP A 115 1.12 -11.26 -11.62
C ASP A 115 2.28 -10.72 -10.74
N LEU A 116 3.55 -11.01 -11.07
CA LEU A 116 4.78 -10.59 -10.37
C LEU A 116 5.60 -9.54 -11.13
#